data_AF-A0A0L0UTP8-F1
#
_entry.id   AF-A0A0L0UTP8-F1
#
_cell.length_a   1.000
_cell.length_b   1.000
_cell.length_c   1.000
_cell.angle_alpha   90.00
_cell.angle_beta   90.00
_cell.angle_gamma   90.00
#
_symmetry.space_group_name_H-M   'P 1'
#
loop_
_entity.id
_entity.type
_entity.pdbx_description
1 polymer ?
#
loop_
_entity_poly.entity_id
_entity_poly.type
_entity_poly.pdbx_seq_one_letter_code
_entity_poly.pdbx_strand_id
1 'polypeptide(L)'
;MAKITDLPLEVLQVIFHHFSLSLYKAEKAEKEEAEFLDSDRTSEDEISFRASGIDEQAYLPTYHHLAAHRVGCLRLVCRRWAKFLYDTMYFGLTFYSTSQAVAFAKYARKNPQCLRRIKCRYLMFHNVPEAITYKAMRMVIRLLSQTIDTLHIVFSELAAALSDQTVEAIGGMPRLRILKLSNDRYQENEAPRGLPAITHLIATAWYYDIVGLSKALRPTLKVLSLEDNSYAIDSHALEPVYSNLEEVLEGLEVSNLHFLPSALDITFQQLRVFAVCSVGDLHTFITETLSRKMFTQSPIEMLAIGRHVAAKGPQPTFPADPFGNLPKLKTVVFTNEKYSPAQLLLGACKARGVRCVYLDHPHGQISELMGLPLEDLS
;
A
#
# COMPACT_ATOMS: atom_id res chain seq x y z
N MET A 1 8.48 31.77 -24.84
CA MET A 1 8.21 30.32 -24.74
C MET A 1 9.35 29.68 -23.95
N ALA A 2 9.09 29.15 -22.75
CA ALA A 2 10.09 28.37 -22.04
C ALA A 2 10.32 27.05 -22.78
N LYS A 3 11.57 26.62 -22.97
CA LYS A 3 11.84 25.30 -23.54
C LYS A 3 11.41 24.27 -22.50
N ILE A 4 10.80 23.18 -22.95
CA ILE A 4 10.35 22.09 -22.06
C ILE A 4 11.52 21.50 -21.26
N THR A 5 12.76 21.63 -21.76
CA THR A 5 14.02 21.27 -21.08
C THR A 5 14.31 22.08 -19.82
N ASP A 6 13.65 23.23 -19.66
CA ASP A 6 13.90 24.19 -18.59
C ASP A 6 12.84 24.12 -17.49
N LEU A 7 11.86 23.22 -17.62
CA LEU A 7 10.85 22.99 -16.58
C LEU A 7 11.51 22.62 -15.24
N PRO A 8 11.00 23.15 -14.10
CA PRO A 8 11.45 22.75 -12.77
C PRO A 8 11.31 21.24 -12.55
N LEU A 9 12.17 20.65 -11.71
CA LEU A 9 12.19 19.20 -11.48
C LEU A 9 10.89 18.72 -10.85
N GLU A 10 10.27 19.58 -10.04
CA GLU A 10 9.00 19.41 -9.35
C GLU A 10 7.85 19.27 -10.37
N VAL A 11 7.89 20.07 -11.44
CA VAL A 11 6.92 19.98 -12.54
C VAL A 11 7.12 18.69 -13.35
N LEU A 12 8.37 18.30 -13.59
CA LEU A 12 8.68 17.01 -14.23
C LEU A 12 8.25 15.83 -13.35
N GLN A 13 8.37 15.93 -12.02
CA GLN A 13 7.88 14.92 -11.09
C GLN A 13 6.38 14.75 -11.20
N VAL A 14 5.60 15.85 -11.18
CA VAL A 14 4.14 15.78 -11.35
C VAL A 14 3.77 15.18 -12.71
N ILE A 15 4.45 15.58 -13.79
CA ILE A 15 4.19 15.04 -15.13
C ILE A 15 4.50 13.54 -15.21
N PHE A 16 5.58 13.09 -14.58
CA PHE A 16 6.08 11.72 -14.72
C PHE A 16 5.76 10.78 -13.55
N HIS A 17 5.08 11.26 -12.49
CA HIS A 17 4.76 10.49 -11.27
C HIS A 17 3.98 9.20 -11.55
N HIS A 18 3.16 9.19 -12.61
CA HIS A 18 2.32 8.06 -12.99
C HIS A 18 3.02 7.01 -13.86
N PHE A 19 4.29 7.21 -14.23
CA PHE A 19 5.02 6.34 -15.14
C PHE A 19 5.88 5.34 -14.38
N SER A 20 5.25 4.32 -13.79
CA SER A 20 5.95 3.13 -13.31
C SER A 20 6.45 2.28 -14.50
N LEU A 21 7.65 1.70 -14.38
CA LEU A 21 8.18 0.76 -15.36
C LEU A 21 7.42 -0.57 -15.26
N SER A 22 6.36 -0.72 -16.06
CA SER A 22 5.90 -2.04 -16.49
C SER A 22 6.84 -2.54 -17.59
N LEU A 23 7.55 -3.63 -17.35
CA LEU A 23 8.51 -4.18 -18.30
C LEU A 23 7.87 -5.38 -19.00
N TYR A 24 7.55 -5.30 -20.30
CA TYR A 24 7.45 -6.51 -21.12
C TYR A 24 7.88 -6.31 -22.58
N LYS A 25 8.64 -7.29 -23.09
CA LYS A 25 8.80 -7.57 -24.53
C LYS A 25 8.10 -8.91 -24.76
N ALA A 26 6.92 -8.88 -25.39
CA ALA A 26 5.99 -10.00 -25.36
C ALA A 26 6.33 -11.21 -26.23
N GLU A 27 7.10 -11.05 -27.30
CA GLU A 27 7.21 -12.14 -28.27
C GLU A 27 8.34 -13.14 -28.02
N LYS A 28 9.26 -12.86 -27.08
CA LYS A 28 10.42 -13.75 -26.84
C LYS A 28 10.27 -14.60 -25.58
N ALA A 29 9.43 -14.19 -24.63
CA ALA A 29 9.36 -14.86 -23.34
C ALA A 29 8.46 -16.10 -23.36
N GLU A 30 7.41 -16.15 -24.18
CA GLU A 30 6.61 -17.40 -24.36
C GLU A 30 7.47 -18.56 -24.86
N LYS A 31 8.48 -18.29 -25.69
CA LYS A 31 9.44 -19.30 -26.16
C LYS A 31 10.42 -19.75 -25.07
N GLU A 32 10.92 -18.83 -24.24
CA GLU A 32 11.83 -19.17 -23.13
C GLU A 32 11.07 -19.81 -21.94
N GLU A 33 9.79 -19.51 -21.78
CA GLU A 33 8.89 -20.09 -20.76
C GLU A 33 8.48 -21.52 -21.12
N ALA A 34 8.22 -21.79 -22.40
CA ALA A 34 8.06 -23.14 -22.92
C ALA A 34 9.34 -23.98 -22.70
N GLU A 35 10.52 -23.47 -23.03
CA GLU A 35 11.79 -24.21 -22.82
C GLU A 35 12.15 -24.40 -21.34
N PHE A 36 11.74 -23.51 -20.44
CA PHE A 36 11.98 -23.65 -18.99
C PHE A 36 11.02 -24.65 -18.34
N LEU A 37 9.74 -24.64 -18.73
CA LEU A 37 8.70 -25.55 -18.22
C LEU A 37 8.79 -26.97 -18.81
N ASP A 38 9.34 -27.13 -20.03
CA ASP A 38 9.53 -28.43 -20.69
C ASP A 38 10.67 -29.26 -20.05
N SER A 39 11.53 -28.62 -19.26
CA SER A 39 12.60 -29.31 -18.52
C SER A 39 12.12 -30.05 -17.26
N ASP A 40 10.85 -29.91 -16.86
CA ASP A 40 10.33 -30.40 -15.58
C ASP A 40 8.99 -31.16 -15.67
N ARG A 41 8.55 -31.57 -16.88
CA ARG A 41 7.35 -32.40 -17.05
C ARG A 41 7.69 -33.80 -17.53
N THR A 42 7.84 -34.73 -16.59
CA THR A 42 7.44 -36.12 -16.82
C THR A 42 5.95 -36.27 -16.56
N SER A 43 5.28 -36.95 -17.50
CA SER A 43 3.89 -37.45 -17.53
C SER A 43 2.74 -36.44 -17.67
N GLU A 44 2.23 -36.40 -18.90
CA GLU A 44 0.81 -36.57 -19.30
C GLU A 44 -0.27 -36.10 -18.31
N ASP A 45 -0.94 -35.00 -18.67
CA ASP A 45 -2.41 -34.97 -18.77
C ASP A 45 -2.84 -33.72 -19.56
N GLU A 46 -3.49 -33.97 -20.71
CA GLU A 46 -4.09 -32.96 -21.58
C GLU A 46 -5.29 -32.30 -20.87
N ILE A 47 -5.27 -30.98 -20.69
CA ILE A 47 -6.47 -30.22 -20.36
C ILE A 47 -6.75 -29.24 -21.50
N SER A 48 -7.84 -29.55 -22.21
CA SER A 48 -8.42 -28.80 -23.32
C SER A 48 -8.84 -27.39 -22.88
N PHE A 49 -8.27 -26.35 -23.50
CA PHE A 49 -8.67 -24.95 -23.30
C PHE A 49 -9.87 -24.61 -24.19
N ARG A 50 -11.05 -24.40 -23.60
CA ARG A 50 -12.20 -23.78 -24.28
C ARG A 50 -12.24 -22.29 -23.94
N ALA A 51 -12.01 -21.47 -24.95
CA ALA A 51 -12.16 -20.02 -24.89
C ALA A 51 -13.64 -19.63 -24.93
N SER A 52 -14.11 -18.89 -23.93
CA SER A 52 -15.25 -17.97 -24.07
C SER A 52 -15.33 -17.04 -22.87
N GLY A 53 -15.13 -15.75 -23.09
CA GLY A 53 -15.32 -14.71 -22.09
C GLY A 53 -14.45 -13.52 -22.41
N ILE A 54 -15.04 -12.45 -22.95
CA ILE A 54 -14.38 -11.18 -23.21
C ILE A 54 -13.95 -10.62 -21.85
N ASP A 55 -12.64 -10.59 -21.60
CA ASP A 55 -12.07 -10.19 -20.31
C ASP A 55 -11.59 -8.72 -20.37
N GLU A 56 -12.21 -7.87 -19.56
CA GLU A 56 -11.82 -6.47 -19.35
C GLU A 56 -10.39 -6.32 -18.78
N GLN A 57 -9.77 -7.41 -18.33
CA GLN A 57 -8.39 -7.42 -17.83
C GLN A 57 -7.31 -7.30 -18.93
N ALA A 58 -7.65 -7.52 -20.22
CA ALA A 58 -6.70 -7.38 -21.32
C ALA A 58 -6.31 -5.91 -21.63
N TYR A 59 -7.02 -4.92 -21.09
CA TYR A 59 -6.79 -3.50 -21.40
C TYR A 59 -5.68 -2.84 -20.55
N LEU A 60 -5.37 -3.36 -19.37
CA LEU A 60 -4.40 -2.78 -18.43
C LEU A 60 -2.92 -2.96 -18.85
N PRO A 61 -2.45 -4.12 -19.32
CA PRO A 61 -1.02 -4.32 -19.65
C PRO A 61 -0.53 -3.42 -20.80
N THR A 62 -1.42 -3.12 -21.75
CA THR A 62 -1.10 -2.41 -22.99
C THR A 62 -0.83 -0.92 -22.77
N TYR A 63 -1.55 -0.30 -21.82
CA TYR A 63 -1.41 1.14 -21.50
C TYR A 63 -0.10 1.46 -20.79
N HIS A 64 0.30 0.66 -19.81
CA HIS A 64 1.55 0.89 -19.07
C HIS A 64 2.80 0.66 -19.95
N HIS A 65 2.73 -0.23 -20.94
CA HIS A 65 3.81 -0.48 -21.90
C HIS A 65 4.09 0.72 -22.82
N LEU A 66 3.04 1.29 -23.42
CA LEU A 66 3.15 2.49 -24.28
C LEU A 66 3.71 3.67 -23.50
N ALA A 67 3.28 3.82 -22.25
CA ALA A 67 3.74 4.84 -21.32
C ALA A 67 5.24 4.66 -21.00
N ALA A 68 5.68 3.46 -20.61
CA ALA A 68 7.08 3.16 -20.29
C ALA A 68 8.02 3.31 -21.49
N HIS A 69 7.60 2.87 -22.68
CA HIS A 69 8.37 3.05 -23.92
C HIS A 69 8.52 4.53 -24.28
N ARG A 70 7.42 5.31 -24.22
CA ARG A 70 7.44 6.75 -24.50
C ARG A 70 8.36 7.49 -23.52
N VAL A 71 8.30 7.18 -22.22
CA VAL A 71 9.19 7.79 -21.23
C VAL A 71 10.64 7.34 -21.40
N GLY A 72 10.88 6.10 -21.81
CA GLY A 72 12.22 5.61 -22.18
C GLY A 72 12.86 6.48 -23.27
N CYS A 73 12.10 6.85 -24.31
CA CYS A 73 12.56 7.74 -25.37
C CYS A 73 12.84 9.17 -24.89
N LEU A 74 12.14 9.65 -23.86
CA LEU A 74 12.37 10.99 -23.30
C LEU A 74 13.74 11.14 -22.63
N ARG A 75 14.41 10.03 -22.30
CA ARG A 75 15.81 10.03 -21.84
C ARG A 75 16.78 10.54 -22.93
N LEU A 76 16.37 10.52 -24.20
CA LEU A 76 17.19 10.98 -25.33
C LEU A 76 17.06 12.49 -25.57
N VAL A 77 16.12 13.17 -24.91
CA VAL A 77 15.85 14.61 -25.12
C VAL A 77 17.02 15.48 -24.62
N CYS A 78 17.46 15.29 -23.38
CA CYS A 78 18.65 15.95 -22.84
C CYS A 78 19.22 15.19 -21.63
N ARG A 79 20.48 15.47 -21.26
CA ARG A 79 21.15 14.80 -20.12
C ARG A 79 20.43 14.99 -18.78
N ARG A 80 19.81 16.16 -18.57
CA ARG A 80 19.03 16.46 -17.36
C ARG A 80 17.80 15.57 -17.26
N TRP A 81 17.07 15.40 -18.36
CA TRP A 81 15.92 14.50 -18.45
C TRP A 81 16.34 13.04 -18.35
N ALA A 82 17.45 12.65 -18.99
CA ALA A 82 18.00 11.30 -18.86
C ALA A 82 18.24 10.94 -17.39
N LYS A 83 18.98 11.78 -16.66
CA LYS A 83 19.28 11.56 -15.23
C LYS A 83 18.00 11.49 -14.40
N PHE A 84 17.12 12.48 -14.56
CA PHE A 84 15.85 12.54 -13.85
C PHE A 84 14.99 11.29 -14.09
N LEU A 85 14.79 10.89 -15.35
CA LEU A 85 13.98 9.74 -15.70
C LEU A 85 14.63 8.42 -15.27
N TYR A 86 15.96 8.32 -15.22
CA TYR A 86 16.62 7.16 -14.62
C TYR A 86 16.30 7.06 -13.12
N ASP A 87 16.39 8.16 -12.37
CA ASP A 87 16.11 8.16 -10.93
C ASP A 87 14.62 7.90 -10.65
N THR A 88 13.71 8.45 -11.47
CA THR A 88 12.25 8.32 -11.30
C THR A 88 11.71 6.96 -11.79
N MET A 89 12.15 6.47 -12.96
CA MET A 89 11.60 5.23 -13.53
C MET A 89 12.00 3.98 -12.75
N TYR A 90 13.17 3.99 -12.10
CA TYR A 90 13.64 2.88 -11.29
C TYR A 90 13.29 3.03 -9.80
N PHE A 91 12.55 4.07 -9.42
CA PHE A 91 12.05 4.24 -8.06
C PHE A 91 11.08 3.12 -7.67
N GLY A 92 10.15 2.81 -8.58
CA GLY A 92 9.16 1.74 -8.46
C GLY A 92 9.32 0.70 -9.56
N LEU A 93 9.38 -0.58 -9.20
CA LEU A 93 9.38 -1.69 -10.15
C LEU A 93 8.19 -2.60 -9.89
N THR A 94 7.45 -2.92 -10.95
CA THR A 94 6.33 -3.85 -10.89
C THR A 94 6.56 -4.99 -11.86
N PHE A 95 6.39 -6.21 -11.36
CA PHE A 95 6.47 -7.43 -12.16
C PHE A 95 5.10 -8.11 -12.16
N TYR A 96 4.63 -8.48 -13.35
CA TYR A 96 3.38 -9.23 -13.57
C TYR A 96 3.61 -10.68 -13.96
N SER A 97 4.84 -11.05 -14.31
CA SER A 97 5.19 -12.44 -14.63
C SER A 97 6.65 -12.79 -14.35
N THR A 98 6.92 -14.09 -14.25
CA THR A 98 8.23 -14.71 -14.07
C THR A 98 9.18 -14.25 -15.16
N SER A 99 8.70 -14.30 -16.40
CA SER A 99 9.40 -13.86 -17.59
C SER A 99 9.90 -12.42 -17.48
N GLN A 100 9.09 -11.50 -16.96
CA GLN A 100 9.50 -10.11 -16.73
C GLN A 100 10.60 -9.98 -15.67
N ALA A 101 10.41 -10.64 -14.52
CA ALA A 101 11.36 -10.62 -13.41
C ALA A 101 12.72 -11.24 -13.79
N VAL A 102 12.69 -12.38 -14.51
CA VAL A 102 13.90 -13.06 -15.00
C VAL A 102 14.60 -12.22 -16.07
N ALA A 103 13.87 -11.65 -17.03
CA ALA A 103 14.46 -10.79 -18.06
C ALA A 103 15.15 -9.57 -17.45
N PHE A 104 14.51 -8.92 -16.47
CA PHE A 104 15.10 -7.84 -15.71
C PHE A 104 16.37 -8.29 -14.97
N ALA A 105 16.32 -9.41 -14.25
CA ALA A 105 17.47 -9.93 -13.52
C ALA A 105 18.64 -10.28 -14.46
N LYS A 106 18.37 -10.89 -15.62
CA LYS A 106 19.36 -11.17 -16.68
C LYS A 106 19.97 -9.86 -17.19
N TYR A 107 19.15 -8.85 -17.49
CA TYR A 107 19.61 -7.54 -17.96
C TYR A 107 20.49 -6.83 -16.93
N ALA A 108 20.04 -6.78 -15.67
CA ALA A 108 20.74 -6.10 -14.59
C ALA A 108 22.11 -6.75 -14.30
N ARG A 109 22.21 -8.08 -14.35
CA ARG A 109 23.48 -8.80 -14.21
C ARG A 109 24.46 -8.53 -15.35
N LYS A 110 23.95 -8.45 -16.58
CA LYS A 110 24.77 -8.11 -17.76
C LYS A 110 25.24 -6.65 -17.76
N ASN A 111 24.60 -5.78 -16.98
CA ASN A 111 24.90 -4.34 -16.94
C ASN A 111 25.16 -3.84 -15.50
N PRO A 112 26.28 -4.22 -14.85
CA PRO A 112 26.53 -3.90 -13.44
C PRO A 112 26.57 -2.40 -13.14
N GLN A 113 26.97 -1.58 -14.12
CA GLN A 113 26.97 -0.12 -14.00
C GLN A 113 25.55 0.46 -13.92
N CYS A 114 24.57 -0.17 -14.58
CA CYS A 114 23.17 0.19 -14.45
C CYS A 114 22.65 -0.19 -13.06
N LEU A 115 23.02 -1.38 -12.55
CA LEU A 115 22.59 -1.84 -11.22
C LEU A 115 23.00 -0.88 -10.10
N ARG A 116 24.22 -0.33 -10.15
CA ARG A 116 24.69 0.69 -9.19
C ARG A 116 23.86 1.99 -9.19
N ARG A 117 23.12 2.24 -10.27
CA ARG A 117 22.26 3.42 -10.43
C ARG A 117 20.80 3.14 -10.09
N ILE A 118 20.37 1.88 -10.06
CA ILE A 118 18.99 1.52 -9.72
C ILE A 118 18.80 1.74 -8.21
N LYS A 119 17.90 2.65 -7.87
CA LYS A 119 17.47 2.94 -6.49
C LYS A 119 15.99 2.59 -6.34
N CYS A 120 15.69 1.31 -6.49
CA CYS A 120 14.33 0.79 -6.33
C CYS A 120 13.96 0.81 -4.85
N ARG A 121 13.03 1.70 -4.49
CA ARG A 121 12.47 1.83 -3.14
C ARG A 121 11.17 1.04 -3.01
N TYR A 122 10.36 1.06 -4.06
CA TYR A 122 9.11 0.33 -4.15
C TYR A 122 9.24 -0.86 -5.11
N LEU A 123 9.00 -2.07 -4.62
CA LEU A 123 8.99 -3.29 -5.43
C LEU A 123 7.65 -3.99 -5.30
N MET A 124 7.03 -4.29 -6.43
CA MET A 124 5.74 -4.95 -6.50
C MET A 124 5.80 -6.21 -7.35
N PHE A 125 5.20 -7.29 -6.83
CA PHE A 125 4.99 -8.53 -7.56
C PHE A 125 3.49 -8.83 -7.62
N HIS A 126 2.96 -9.01 -8.83
CA HIS A 126 1.60 -9.46 -9.06
C HIS A 126 1.52 -10.97 -9.24
N ASN A 127 0.45 -11.56 -8.71
CA ASN A 127 0.05 -12.95 -8.95
C ASN A 127 1.14 -13.98 -8.57
N VAL A 128 1.71 -13.83 -7.35
CA VAL A 128 2.95 -14.49 -6.88
C VAL A 128 2.93 -16.03 -6.71
N PRO A 129 1.82 -16.77 -6.86
CA PRO A 129 1.92 -18.23 -6.96
C PRO A 129 1.72 -18.81 -8.36
N GLU A 130 1.17 -18.06 -9.33
CA GLU A 130 0.91 -18.58 -10.69
C GLU A 130 1.74 -17.90 -11.78
N ALA A 131 1.86 -16.57 -11.74
CA ALA A 131 2.59 -15.84 -12.77
C ALA A 131 4.06 -15.64 -12.40
N ILE A 132 4.40 -15.51 -11.11
CA ILE A 132 5.76 -15.20 -10.64
C ILE A 132 6.27 -16.27 -9.70
N THR A 133 7.17 -17.12 -10.20
CA THR A 133 7.83 -18.12 -9.35
C THR A 133 8.66 -17.45 -8.25
N TYR A 134 8.70 -18.06 -7.07
CA TYR A 134 9.57 -17.63 -5.96
C TYR A 134 11.03 -17.48 -6.41
N LYS A 135 11.49 -18.31 -7.35
CA LYS A 135 12.85 -18.29 -7.90
C LYS A 135 13.12 -16.97 -8.61
N ALA A 136 12.18 -16.49 -9.43
CA ALA A 136 12.29 -15.21 -10.10
C ALA A 136 12.24 -14.03 -9.12
N MET A 137 11.32 -14.08 -8.14
CA MET A 137 11.24 -13.10 -7.07
C MET A 137 12.57 -12.99 -6.31
N ARG A 138 13.14 -14.13 -5.88
CA ARG A 138 14.43 -14.20 -5.18
C ARG A 138 15.59 -13.64 -6.02
N MET A 139 15.57 -13.85 -7.34
CA MET A 139 16.58 -13.28 -8.23
C MET A 139 16.56 -11.74 -8.24
N VAL A 140 15.37 -11.14 -8.28
CA VAL A 140 15.19 -9.67 -8.27
C VAL A 140 15.56 -9.11 -6.89
N ILE A 141 15.07 -9.72 -5.81
CA ILE A 141 15.36 -9.30 -4.44
C ILE A 141 16.87 -9.27 -4.17
N ARG A 142 17.61 -10.33 -4.57
CA ARG A 142 19.07 -10.38 -4.40
C ARG A 142 19.81 -9.23 -5.11
N LEU A 143 19.24 -8.67 -6.18
CA LEU A 143 19.85 -7.57 -6.91
C LEU A 143 19.55 -6.21 -6.26
N LEU A 144 18.42 -6.08 -5.57
CA LEU A 144 17.85 -4.79 -5.17
C LEU A 144 17.62 -4.64 -3.65
N SER A 145 17.92 -5.66 -2.84
CA SER A 145 17.60 -5.71 -1.40
C SER A 145 18.14 -4.53 -0.58
N GLN A 146 19.21 -3.89 -1.05
CA GLN A 146 19.85 -2.75 -0.38
C GLN A 146 19.16 -1.41 -0.63
N THR A 147 18.16 -1.35 -1.51
CA THR A 147 17.45 -0.11 -1.85
C THR A 147 15.97 -0.16 -1.53
N ILE A 148 15.38 -1.36 -1.47
CA ILE A 148 13.93 -1.54 -1.25
C ILE A 148 13.58 -1.19 0.19
N ASP A 149 12.58 -0.31 0.34
CA ASP A 149 11.94 -0.01 1.63
C ASP A 149 10.46 -0.40 1.68
N THR A 150 9.85 -0.61 0.51
CA THR A 150 8.45 -1.00 0.35
C THR A 150 8.34 -2.21 -0.56
N LEU A 151 7.78 -3.29 -0.05
CA LEU A 151 7.47 -4.49 -0.81
C LEU A 151 5.97 -4.69 -0.86
N HIS A 152 5.42 -4.82 -2.08
CA HIS A 152 4.02 -5.10 -2.32
C HIS A 152 3.89 -6.46 -3.01
N ILE A 153 3.21 -7.40 -2.36
CA ILE A 153 2.90 -8.72 -2.91
C ILE A 153 1.40 -8.80 -3.13
N VAL A 154 1.00 -9.01 -4.38
CA VAL A 154 -0.39 -9.32 -4.75
C VAL A 154 -0.46 -10.81 -5.06
N PHE A 155 -1.29 -11.52 -4.32
CA PHE A 155 -1.52 -12.95 -4.48
C PHE A 155 -2.56 -13.23 -5.58
N SER A 156 -2.48 -14.43 -6.16
CA SER A 156 -3.56 -14.96 -7.01
C SER A 156 -4.71 -15.43 -6.13
N GLU A 157 -5.93 -15.50 -6.67
CA GLU A 157 -7.10 -16.00 -5.92
C GLU A 157 -6.94 -17.45 -5.42
N LEU A 158 -5.96 -18.18 -5.97
CA LEU A 158 -5.65 -19.58 -5.69
C LEU A 158 -4.42 -19.74 -4.77
N ALA A 159 -3.75 -18.64 -4.39
CA ALA A 159 -2.64 -18.65 -3.44
C ALA A 159 -3.11 -19.06 -2.05
N ALA A 160 -2.43 -20.01 -1.43
CA ALA A 160 -2.75 -20.44 -0.07
C ALA A 160 -1.84 -19.84 1.02
N ALA A 161 -0.77 -19.11 0.66
CA ALA A 161 0.16 -18.58 1.66
C ALA A 161 1.34 -17.69 1.22
N LEU A 162 1.85 -16.86 2.15
CA LEU A 162 3.30 -16.56 2.24
C LEU A 162 4.08 -17.85 2.55
N SER A 163 4.76 -18.42 1.54
CA SER A 163 5.66 -19.56 1.73
C SER A 163 6.87 -19.20 2.60
N ASP A 164 7.46 -20.18 3.30
CA ASP A 164 8.73 -20.00 4.03
C ASP A 164 9.83 -19.38 3.17
N GLN A 165 9.85 -19.74 1.88
CA GLN A 165 10.82 -19.21 0.92
C GLN A 165 10.59 -17.73 0.61
N THR A 166 9.33 -17.28 0.65
CA THR A 166 8.96 -15.87 0.52
C THR A 166 9.36 -15.11 1.78
N VAL A 167 9.10 -15.66 2.96
CA VAL A 167 9.50 -15.09 4.26
C VAL A 167 11.02 -14.95 4.35
N GLU A 168 11.78 -15.98 3.97
CA GLU A 168 13.25 -15.95 3.88
C GLU A 168 13.74 -14.83 2.95
N ALA A 169 13.09 -14.67 1.79
CA ALA A 169 13.45 -13.63 0.82
C ALA A 169 13.14 -12.22 1.37
N ILE A 170 12.04 -12.06 2.10
CA ILE A 170 11.69 -10.82 2.79
C ILE A 170 12.72 -10.50 3.90
N GLY A 171 13.11 -11.51 4.68
CA GLY A 171 14.16 -11.40 5.71
C GLY A 171 15.50 -10.90 5.16
N GLY A 172 15.80 -11.19 3.89
CA GLY A 172 16.99 -10.71 3.19
C GLY A 172 16.98 -9.22 2.80
N MET A 173 15.95 -8.44 3.16
CA MET A 173 15.81 -7.02 2.81
C MET A 173 16.04 -6.11 4.04
N PRO A 174 17.30 -5.68 4.31
CA PRO A 174 17.63 -4.96 5.56
C PRO A 174 16.96 -3.59 5.69
N ARG A 175 16.58 -2.97 4.57
CA ARG A 175 15.94 -1.64 4.54
C ARG A 175 14.43 -1.69 4.41
N LEU A 176 13.83 -2.88 4.29
CA LEU A 176 12.38 -3.01 4.20
C LEU A 176 11.73 -2.49 5.49
N ARG A 177 10.74 -1.61 5.32
CA ARG A 177 9.98 -0.99 6.40
C ARG A 177 8.47 -1.10 6.19
N ILE A 178 8.04 -1.15 4.93
CA ILE A 178 6.64 -1.24 4.55
C ILE A 178 6.42 -2.57 3.82
N LEU A 179 5.53 -3.39 4.35
CA LEU A 179 5.06 -4.61 3.71
C LEU A 179 3.59 -4.46 3.35
N LYS A 180 3.27 -4.54 2.07
CA LYS A 180 1.90 -4.56 1.56
C LYS A 180 1.54 -5.93 1.03
N LEU A 181 0.48 -6.52 1.55
CA LEU A 181 -0.07 -7.80 1.12
C LEU A 181 -1.47 -7.60 0.57
N SER A 182 -1.73 -8.12 -0.63
CA SER A 182 -3.02 -7.99 -1.29
C SER A 182 -3.53 -9.34 -1.81
N ASN A 183 -4.83 -9.60 -1.64
CA ASN A 183 -5.53 -10.82 -2.07
C ASN A 183 -4.99 -12.13 -1.45
N ASP A 184 -4.43 -12.07 -0.25
CA ASP A 184 -3.90 -13.26 0.43
C ASP A 184 -5.04 -14.21 0.83
N ARG A 185 -4.92 -15.52 0.63
CA ARG A 185 -5.75 -16.49 1.35
C ARG A 185 -4.78 -17.36 2.11
N TYR A 186 -4.85 -17.35 3.43
CA TYR A 186 -3.99 -18.19 4.25
C TYR A 186 -4.82 -19.05 5.20
N GLN A 187 -4.36 -20.28 5.42
CA GLN A 187 -4.86 -21.21 6.45
C GLN A 187 -3.89 -21.19 7.63
N GLU A 188 -4.36 -21.02 8.86
CA GLU A 188 -3.56 -20.99 10.11
C GLU A 188 -2.18 -21.69 10.02
N ASN A 189 -1.09 -20.93 9.89
CA ASN A 189 0.26 -21.42 10.21
C ASN A 189 0.90 -20.56 11.30
N GLU A 190 1.98 -21.09 11.87
CA GLU A 190 2.81 -20.41 12.86
C GLU A 190 3.25 -19.01 12.39
N ALA A 191 3.40 -18.09 13.34
CA ALA A 191 3.87 -16.73 13.06
C ALA A 191 5.21 -16.76 12.29
N PRO A 192 5.33 -16.04 11.16
CA PRO A 192 6.52 -16.08 10.32
C PRO A 192 7.74 -15.59 11.09
N ARG A 193 8.85 -16.32 10.97
CA ARG A 193 10.13 -15.98 11.62
C ARG A 193 11.10 -15.37 10.63
N GLY A 194 11.96 -14.47 11.10
CA GLY A 194 13.02 -13.88 10.28
C GLY A 194 12.59 -12.73 9.37
N LEU A 195 11.41 -12.16 9.59
CA LEU A 195 11.03 -10.90 8.96
C LEU A 195 11.96 -9.75 9.42
N PRO A 196 12.29 -8.79 8.55
CA PRO A 196 13.05 -7.61 8.94
C PRO A 196 12.19 -6.70 9.82
N ALA A 197 12.77 -5.62 10.34
CA ALA A 197 12.08 -4.62 11.16
C ALA A 197 11.05 -3.80 10.36
N ILE A 198 9.94 -4.44 10.01
CA ILE A 198 8.80 -3.82 9.34
C ILE A 198 8.07 -2.95 10.35
N THR A 199 7.89 -1.68 9.99
CA THR A 199 7.24 -0.67 10.82
C THR A 199 5.82 -0.38 10.36
N HIS A 200 5.49 -0.73 9.12
CA HIS A 200 4.17 -0.51 8.53
C HIS A 200 3.70 -1.74 7.75
N LEU A 201 2.57 -2.29 8.17
CA LEU A 201 1.88 -3.38 7.49
C LEU A 201 0.63 -2.82 6.81
N ILE A 202 0.50 -3.06 5.52
CA ILE A 202 -0.70 -2.75 4.74
C ILE A 202 -1.30 -4.07 4.29
N ALA A 203 -2.53 -4.36 4.67
CA ALA A 203 -3.18 -5.62 4.34
C ALA A 203 -4.56 -5.38 3.72
N THR A 204 -4.82 -6.03 2.59
CA THR A 204 -6.21 -6.17 2.09
C THR A 204 -6.81 -7.38 2.78
N ALA A 205 -8.00 -7.21 3.35
CA ALA A 205 -8.47 -8.11 4.39
C ALA A 205 -8.84 -9.53 3.94
N TRP A 206 -8.01 -10.48 4.35
CA TRP A 206 -8.30 -11.89 4.53
C TRP A 206 -7.59 -12.34 5.82
N TYR A 207 -8.31 -13.03 6.70
CA TYR A 207 -8.12 -12.93 8.16
C TYR A 207 -6.90 -13.60 8.77
N TYR A 208 -6.55 -14.78 8.27
CA TYR A 208 -5.74 -15.69 9.10
C TYR A 208 -4.26 -15.29 9.13
N ASP A 209 -3.79 -14.59 8.10
CA ASP A 209 -2.39 -14.17 8.01
C ASP A 209 -2.03 -12.95 8.84
N ILE A 210 -2.97 -12.01 8.94
CA ILE A 210 -2.74 -10.76 9.67
C ILE A 210 -2.52 -11.09 11.16
N VAL A 211 -3.14 -12.14 11.69
CA VAL A 211 -2.92 -12.59 13.06
C VAL A 211 -1.48 -13.08 13.26
N GLY A 212 -0.97 -13.95 12.40
CA GLY A 212 0.42 -14.43 12.46
C GLY A 212 1.43 -13.28 12.31
N LEU A 213 1.19 -12.39 11.34
CA LEU A 213 2.02 -11.21 11.11
C LEU A 213 1.97 -10.22 12.27
N SER A 214 0.80 -9.98 12.87
CA SER A 214 0.68 -9.08 14.02
C SER A 214 1.49 -9.57 15.22
N LYS A 215 1.56 -10.89 15.45
CA LYS A 215 2.44 -11.48 16.47
C LYS A 215 3.91 -11.33 16.12
N ALA A 216 4.29 -11.70 14.90
CA ALA A 216 5.68 -11.66 14.44
C ALA A 216 6.25 -10.24 14.41
N LEU A 217 5.44 -9.28 13.97
CA LEU A 217 5.84 -7.88 13.78
C LEU A 217 5.57 -7.01 15.00
N ARG A 218 4.91 -7.51 16.05
CA ARG A 218 4.66 -6.78 17.30
C ARG A 218 5.86 -5.97 17.81
N PRO A 219 7.12 -6.48 17.80
CA PRO A 219 8.25 -5.72 18.34
C PRO A 219 8.65 -4.49 17.52
N THR A 220 8.25 -4.40 16.25
CA THR A 220 8.71 -3.35 15.32
C THR A 220 7.59 -2.58 14.65
N LEU A 221 6.38 -3.14 14.62
CA LEU A 221 5.23 -2.56 13.94
C LEU A 221 4.73 -1.32 14.68
N LYS A 222 4.63 -0.22 13.97
CA LYS A 222 4.07 1.06 14.46
C LYS A 222 2.76 1.41 13.78
N VAL A 223 2.55 0.93 12.56
CA VAL A 223 1.45 1.34 11.71
C VAL A 223 0.78 0.12 11.07
N LEU A 224 -0.54 0.08 11.15
CA LEU A 224 -1.39 -0.90 10.48
C LEU A 224 -2.36 -0.16 9.55
N SER A 225 -2.37 -0.52 8.27
CA SER A 225 -3.39 -0.06 7.30
C SER A 225 -4.21 -1.25 6.80
N LEU A 226 -5.53 -1.17 6.94
CA LEU A 226 -6.47 -2.18 6.45
C LEU A 226 -7.22 -1.64 5.24
N GLU A 227 -7.05 -2.30 4.10
CA GLU A 227 -7.67 -1.93 2.82
C GLU A 227 -8.83 -2.89 2.47
N ASP A 228 -9.90 -2.35 1.86
CA ASP A 228 -11.10 -3.10 1.50
C ASP A 228 -11.03 -3.49 0.01
N ASN A 229 -11.27 -4.77 -0.28
CA ASN A 229 -11.32 -5.35 -1.63
C ASN A 229 -12.71 -5.93 -1.99
N SER A 230 -13.78 -5.49 -1.32
CA SER A 230 -15.20 -5.65 -1.68
C SER A 230 -15.96 -6.93 -1.27
N TYR A 231 -15.50 -7.69 -0.26
CA TYR A 231 -16.26 -8.81 0.30
C TYR A 231 -16.51 -8.63 1.80
N ALA A 232 -17.74 -8.87 2.24
CA ALA A 232 -18.21 -8.60 3.60
C ALA A 232 -17.28 -9.20 4.65
N ILE A 233 -16.70 -8.31 5.46
CA ILE A 233 -15.65 -8.70 6.39
C ILE A 233 -16.25 -9.11 7.73
N ASP A 234 -15.88 -10.26 8.29
CA ASP A 234 -16.14 -10.56 9.69
C ASP A 234 -15.15 -9.78 10.56
N SER A 235 -15.62 -8.66 11.10
CA SER A 235 -14.84 -7.80 11.99
C SER A 235 -14.30 -8.55 13.22
N HIS A 236 -14.96 -9.61 13.68
CA HIS A 236 -14.54 -10.37 14.86
C HIS A 236 -13.18 -11.05 14.66
N ALA A 237 -12.85 -11.45 13.44
CA ALA A 237 -11.59 -12.08 13.13
C ALA A 237 -10.37 -11.14 13.25
N LEU A 238 -10.58 -9.83 13.40
CA LEU A 238 -9.51 -8.86 13.67
C LEU A 238 -9.24 -8.63 15.15
N GLU A 239 -10.08 -9.16 16.05
CA GLU A 239 -9.87 -9.03 17.51
C GLU A 239 -8.46 -9.49 17.94
N PRO A 240 -7.93 -10.66 17.50
CA PRO A 240 -6.58 -11.06 17.86
C PRO A 240 -5.51 -10.11 17.31
N VAL A 241 -5.73 -9.52 16.13
CA VAL A 241 -4.81 -8.56 15.52
C VAL A 241 -4.68 -7.32 16.39
N TYR A 242 -5.80 -6.74 16.79
CA TYR A 242 -5.80 -5.56 17.65
C TYR A 242 -5.23 -5.84 19.03
N SER A 243 -5.60 -6.97 19.64
CA SER A 243 -5.06 -7.37 20.94
C SER A 243 -3.53 -7.58 20.91
N ASN A 244 -2.98 -8.17 19.85
CA ASN A 244 -1.52 -8.32 19.72
C ASN A 244 -0.78 -6.97 19.64
N LEU A 245 -1.46 -5.92 19.14
CA LEU A 245 -0.87 -4.64 18.78
C LEU A 245 -1.24 -3.47 19.71
N GLU A 246 -2.14 -3.67 20.67
CA GLU A 246 -2.73 -2.61 21.50
C GLU A 246 -1.70 -1.77 22.26
N GLU A 247 -0.57 -2.37 22.65
CA GLU A 247 0.51 -1.70 23.38
C GLU A 247 1.50 -0.95 22.48
N VAL A 248 1.58 -1.30 21.19
CA VAL A 248 2.68 -0.86 20.29
C VAL A 248 2.23 0.02 19.12
N LEU A 249 0.95 -0.07 18.73
CA LEU A 249 0.45 0.61 17.55
C LEU A 249 0.40 2.12 17.76
N GLU A 250 1.10 2.87 16.90
CA GLU A 250 1.12 4.33 16.89
C GLU A 250 0.15 4.92 15.86
N GLY A 251 -0.10 4.19 14.77
CA GLY A 251 -0.98 4.59 13.68
C GLY A 251 -1.92 3.47 13.23
N LEU A 252 -3.20 3.78 13.07
CA LEU A 252 -4.19 2.88 12.47
C LEU A 252 -4.92 3.58 11.33
N GLU A 253 -4.83 2.99 10.14
CA GLU A 253 -5.56 3.41 8.96
C GLU A 253 -6.55 2.33 8.55
N VAL A 254 -7.79 2.71 8.28
CA VAL A 254 -8.81 1.82 7.76
C VAL A 254 -9.44 2.43 6.52
N SER A 255 -9.60 1.64 5.46
CA SER A 255 -10.31 2.11 4.27
C SER A 255 -11.78 2.41 4.56
N ASN A 256 -12.37 1.71 5.56
CA ASN A 256 -13.77 1.79 5.92
C ASN A 256 -14.00 1.43 7.42
N LEU A 257 -15.05 1.95 8.02
CA LEU A 257 -15.38 1.74 9.44
C LEU A 257 -15.75 0.28 9.80
N HIS A 258 -16.09 -0.58 8.84
CA HIS A 258 -16.41 -1.99 9.14
C HIS A 258 -15.22 -2.78 9.72
N PHE A 259 -13.99 -2.25 9.63
CA PHE A 259 -12.81 -2.81 10.27
C PHE A 259 -12.76 -2.60 11.78
N LEU A 260 -13.51 -1.62 12.31
CA LEU A 260 -13.36 -1.15 13.68
C LEU A 260 -14.14 -1.89 14.76
N PRO A 261 -15.24 -2.64 14.54
CA PRO A 261 -16.08 -3.15 15.64
C PRO A 261 -15.29 -3.80 16.79
N SER A 262 -14.33 -4.67 16.50
CA SER A 262 -13.46 -5.30 17.51
C SER A 262 -12.38 -4.39 18.10
N ALA A 263 -12.02 -3.29 17.43
CA ALA A 263 -11.08 -2.29 17.93
C ALA A 263 -11.74 -1.25 18.85
N LEU A 264 -13.05 -0.98 18.69
CA LEU A 264 -13.71 0.16 19.35
C LEU A 264 -13.66 0.11 20.88
N ASP A 265 -13.60 -1.08 21.46
CA ASP A 265 -13.56 -1.28 22.91
C ASP A 265 -12.15 -1.46 23.49
N ILE A 266 -11.13 -1.46 22.63
CA ILE A 266 -9.72 -1.56 22.99
C ILE A 266 -9.16 -0.18 23.32
N THR A 267 -8.26 -0.11 24.30
CA THR A 267 -7.51 1.11 24.61
C THR A 267 -6.08 0.95 24.12
N PHE A 268 -5.75 1.63 23.03
CA PHE A 268 -4.42 1.59 22.47
C PHE A 268 -3.50 2.53 23.25
N GLN A 269 -2.38 2.02 23.75
CA GLN A 269 -1.50 2.78 24.64
C GLN A 269 -0.68 3.85 23.91
N GLN A 270 -0.42 3.63 22.61
CA GLN A 270 0.45 4.50 21.80
C GLN A 270 -0.24 5.08 20.56
N LEU A 271 -1.54 4.81 20.35
CA LEU A 271 -2.23 5.21 19.12
C LEU A 271 -2.43 6.73 19.07
N ARG A 272 -1.65 7.38 18.22
CA ARG A 272 -1.61 8.85 18.05
C ARG A 272 -2.26 9.30 16.76
N VAL A 273 -2.26 8.47 15.73
CA VAL A 273 -2.84 8.80 14.43
C VAL A 273 -3.90 7.77 14.07
N PHE A 274 -5.12 8.26 13.85
CA PHE A 274 -6.19 7.46 13.28
C PHE A 274 -6.61 8.05 11.94
N ALA A 275 -6.67 7.20 10.91
CA ALA A 275 -7.07 7.58 9.57
C ALA A 275 -8.20 6.69 9.06
N VAL A 276 -9.23 7.29 8.49
CA VAL A 276 -10.32 6.58 7.82
C VAL A 276 -10.54 7.14 6.43
N CYS A 277 -10.37 6.30 5.40
CA CYS A 277 -10.49 6.74 4.01
C CYS A 277 -11.95 6.97 3.60
N SER A 278 -12.87 6.15 4.10
CA SER A 278 -14.30 6.26 3.82
C SER A 278 -15.12 6.09 5.10
N VAL A 279 -15.83 7.14 5.48
CA VAL A 279 -16.65 7.16 6.71
C VAL A 279 -18.08 6.66 6.46
N GLY A 280 -18.54 6.64 5.21
CA GLY A 280 -19.93 6.34 4.89
C GLY A 280 -20.86 7.41 5.48
N ASP A 281 -21.46 7.12 6.64
CA ASP A 281 -22.28 8.06 7.43
C ASP A 281 -21.45 8.81 8.48
N LEU A 282 -21.25 10.10 8.22
CA LEU A 282 -20.53 11.00 9.11
C LEU A 282 -21.24 11.24 10.44
N HIS A 283 -22.57 11.20 10.49
CA HIS A 283 -23.30 11.43 11.74
C HIS A 283 -23.00 10.31 12.74
N THR A 284 -23.25 9.06 12.34
CA THR A 284 -22.97 7.86 13.15
C THR A 284 -21.51 7.80 13.58
N PHE A 285 -20.57 8.15 12.69
CA PHE A 285 -19.16 8.20 13.06
C PHE A 285 -18.87 9.17 14.21
N ILE A 286 -19.42 10.39 14.15
CA ILE A 286 -19.19 11.40 15.17
C ILE A 286 -19.93 11.06 16.48
N THR A 287 -21.19 10.63 16.42
CA THR A 287 -22.03 10.44 17.62
C THR A 287 -21.78 9.10 18.31
N GLU A 288 -21.57 8.03 17.55
CA GLU A 288 -21.47 6.67 18.09
C GLU A 288 -20.02 6.17 18.10
N THR A 289 -19.33 6.23 16.96
CA THR A 289 -17.98 5.66 16.81
C THR A 289 -16.96 6.39 17.67
N LEU A 290 -16.90 7.72 17.60
CA LEU A 290 -15.97 8.52 18.41
C LEU A 290 -16.27 8.48 19.91
N SER A 291 -17.45 8.00 20.32
CA SER A 291 -17.82 7.86 21.73
C SER A 291 -17.28 6.58 22.38
N ARG A 292 -16.59 5.72 21.61
CA ARG A 292 -16.06 4.43 22.10
C ARG A 292 -14.71 4.57 22.79
N LYS A 293 -14.29 3.52 23.53
CA LYS A 293 -13.06 3.51 24.35
C LYS A 293 -11.81 3.80 23.54
N MET A 294 -11.73 3.25 22.33
CA MET A 294 -10.64 3.51 21.39
C MET A 294 -10.36 4.99 21.20
N PHE A 295 -11.39 5.84 21.12
CA PHE A 295 -11.23 7.27 20.88
C PHE A 295 -11.17 8.08 22.18
N THR A 296 -11.97 7.71 23.17
CA THR A 296 -12.05 8.42 24.46
C THR A 296 -10.83 8.22 25.36
N GLN A 297 -10.12 7.10 25.22
CA GLN A 297 -9.03 6.72 26.12
C GLN A 297 -7.65 6.64 25.44
N SER A 298 -7.58 6.34 24.15
CA SER A 298 -6.29 6.28 23.43
C SER A 298 -5.74 7.69 23.16
N PRO A 299 -4.42 7.87 23.06
CA PRO A 299 -3.80 9.18 22.95
C PRO A 299 -3.83 9.78 21.53
N ILE A 300 -4.99 9.78 20.87
CA ILE A 300 -5.13 10.22 19.49
C ILE A 300 -4.90 11.73 19.39
N GLU A 301 -3.85 12.12 18.67
CA GLU A 301 -3.44 13.50 18.42
C GLU A 301 -3.87 13.98 17.02
N MET A 302 -4.01 13.05 16.08
CA MET A 302 -4.39 13.34 14.70
C MET A 302 -5.52 12.42 14.23
N LEU A 303 -6.55 13.04 13.67
CA LEU A 303 -7.68 12.37 13.03
C LEU A 303 -7.74 12.73 11.55
N ALA A 304 -7.52 11.76 10.67
CA ALA A 304 -7.68 11.94 9.23
C ALA A 304 -9.02 11.36 8.76
N ILE A 305 -9.81 12.22 8.10
CA ILE A 305 -11.14 11.90 7.59
C ILE A 305 -11.11 12.07 6.07
N GLY A 306 -11.29 10.98 5.35
CA GLY A 306 -11.41 11.00 3.90
C GLY A 306 -12.83 11.19 3.40
N ARG A 307 -13.16 10.46 2.34
CA ARG A 307 -14.45 10.54 1.67
C ARG A 307 -15.58 10.22 2.67
N HIS A 308 -16.61 11.04 2.67
CA HIS A 308 -17.89 10.71 3.29
C HIS A 308 -18.98 10.86 2.25
N VAL A 309 -20.04 10.06 2.37
CA VAL A 309 -21.21 10.27 1.53
C VAL A 309 -21.97 11.44 2.15
N ALA A 310 -22.05 12.57 1.43
CA ALA A 310 -22.96 13.63 1.83
C ALA A 310 -24.37 13.01 1.89
N ALA A 311 -25.00 13.02 3.07
CA ALA A 311 -26.34 12.50 3.23
C ALA A 311 -27.24 13.16 2.19
N LYS A 312 -27.94 12.35 1.36
CA LYS A 312 -29.07 12.84 0.58
C LYS A 312 -30.21 13.10 1.55
N GLY A 313 -30.20 14.24 2.21
CA GLY A 313 -31.13 14.55 3.29
C GLY A 313 -30.82 15.87 4.00
N PRO A 314 -31.60 16.23 5.03
CA PRO A 314 -31.30 17.38 5.87
C PRO A 314 -29.90 17.25 6.49
N GLN A 315 -29.25 18.39 6.69
CA GLN A 315 -27.92 18.46 7.33
C GLN A 315 -27.95 17.70 8.67
N PRO A 316 -26.98 16.80 8.92
CA PRO A 316 -26.95 16.07 10.18
C PRO A 316 -26.75 17.05 11.35
N THR A 317 -27.60 16.92 12.36
CA THR A 317 -27.44 17.62 13.64
C THR A 317 -26.31 16.96 14.41
N PHE A 318 -25.17 17.64 14.55
CA PHE A 318 -24.07 17.15 15.37
C PHE A 318 -24.23 17.55 16.85
N PRO A 319 -23.54 16.86 17.77
CA PRO A 319 -23.33 17.37 19.12
C PRO A 319 -22.71 18.78 19.09
N ALA A 320 -22.89 19.53 20.18
CA ALA A 320 -22.27 20.86 20.31
C ALA A 320 -20.74 20.83 20.14
N ASP A 321 -20.11 19.72 20.53
CA ASP A 321 -18.70 19.45 20.28
C ASP A 321 -18.50 18.05 19.63
N PRO A 322 -18.40 17.99 18.28
CA PRO A 322 -18.12 16.77 17.52
C PRO A 322 -16.85 16.02 17.92
N PHE A 323 -15.86 16.71 18.52
CA PHE A 323 -14.56 16.15 18.88
C PHE A 323 -14.33 16.12 20.39
N GLY A 324 -15.41 16.28 21.18
CA GLY A 324 -15.35 16.27 22.65
C GLY A 324 -14.71 15.01 23.22
N ASN A 325 -14.92 13.88 22.54
CA ASN A 325 -14.40 12.58 22.92
C ASN A 325 -12.94 12.34 22.53
N LEU A 326 -12.25 13.32 21.93
CA LEU A 326 -10.84 13.23 21.57
C LEU A 326 -10.06 14.28 22.37
N PRO A 327 -9.71 14.00 23.64
CA PRO A 327 -9.16 15.00 24.54
C PRO A 327 -7.75 15.47 24.14
N LYS A 328 -6.98 14.63 23.42
CA LYS A 328 -5.61 14.95 22.98
C LYS A 328 -5.53 15.41 21.52
N LEU A 329 -6.67 15.60 20.85
CA LEU A 329 -6.70 15.96 19.44
C LEU A 329 -6.06 17.33 19.20
N LYS A 330 -5.10 17.37 18.28
CA LYS A 330 -4.38 18.58 17.87
C LYS A 330 -4.61 18.92 16.41
N THR A 331 -4.80 17.90 15.56
CA THR A 331 -4.95 18.08 14.12
C THR A 331 -6.08 17.22 13.56
N VAL A 332 -6.91 17.83 12.72
CA VAL A 332 -7.83 17.10 11.83
C VAL A 332 -7.37 17.28 10.40
N VAL A 333 -7.23 16.17 9.68
CA VAL A 333 -6.83 16.16 8.27
C VAL A 333 -8.03 15.77 7.43
N PHE A 334 -8.36 16.59 6.43
CA PHE A 334 -9.37 16.28 5.44
C PHE A 334 -8.68 15.86 4.14
N THR A 335 -8.84 14.59 3.75
CA THR A 335 -8.25 14.07 2.52
C THR A 335 -9.29 14.18 1.40
N ASN A 336 -8.96 14.91 0.32
CA ASN A 336 -9.78 15.29 -0.86
C ASN A 336 -10.38 16.72 -0.83
N GLU A 337 -9.74 17.67 -1.52
CA GLU A 337 -10.21 19.06 -1.68
C GLU A 337 -11.55 19.20 -2.41
N LYS A 338 -11.98 18.20 -3.20
CA LYS A 338 -13.26 18.28 -3.94
C LYS A 338 -14.49 18.14 -3.04
N TYR A 339 -14.28 17.74 -1.79
CA TYR A 339 -15.32 17.73 -0.77
C TYR A 339 -14.99 18.80 0.27
N SER A 340 -15.74 19.90 0.27
CA SER A 340 -15.71 20.84 1.39
C SER A 340 -16.18 20.10 2.65
N PRO A 341 -15.37 20.05 3.72
CA PRO A 341 -15.80 19.49 4.99
C PRO A 341 -17.08 20.20 5.46
N ALA A 342 -17.94 19.49 6.17
CA ALA A 342 -19.10 20.12 6.79
C ALA A 342 -18.62 21.32 7.64
N GLN A 343 -19.16 22.52 7.38
CA GLN A 343 -18.74 23.75 8.06
C GLN A 343 -18.77 23.62 9.59
N LEU A 344 -19.66 22.77 10.09
CA LEU A 344 -19.78 22.42 11.51
C LEU A 344 -18.49 21.79 12.07
N LEU A 345 -17.81 20.92 11.33
CA LEU A 345 -16.53 20.34 11.76
C LEU A 345 -15.42 21.39 11.81
N LEU A 346 -15.41 22.32 10.85
CA LEU A 346 -14.45 23.42 10.83
C LEU A 346 -14.70 24.39 11.99
N GLY A 347 -15.97 24.69 12.29
CA GLY A 347 -16.37 25.47 13.46
C GLY A 347 -15.91 24.82 14.76
N ALA A 348 -16.12 23.50 14.89
CA ALA A 348 -15.67 22.72 16.05
C ALA A 348 -14.14 22.71 16.20
N CYS A 349 -13.40 22.53 15.10
CA CYS A 349 -11.94 22.60 15.14
C CYS A 349 -11.47 23.97 15.64
N LYS A 350 -12.03 25.05 15.09
CA LYS A 350 -11.71 26.42 15.50
C LYS A 350 -12.03 26.67 16.99
N ALA A 351 -13.18 26.20 17.46
CA ALA A 351 -13.59 26.35 18.85
C ALA A 351 -12.65 25.64 19.84
N ARG A 352 -12.05 24.52 19.43
CA ARG A 352 -11.10 23.73 20.24
C ARG A 352 -9.63 24.09 20.03
N GLY A 353 -9.31 25.05 19.14
CA GLY A 353 -7.93 25.33 18.76
C GLY A 353 -7.25 24.16 18.01
N VAL A 354 -8.03 23.27 17.41
CA VAL A 354 -7.55 22.13 16.63
C VAL A 354 -7.21 22.62 15.22
N ARG A 355 -6.03 22.24 14.73
CA ARG A 355 -5.56 22.62 13.40
C ARG A 355 -6.25 21.80 12.31
N CYS A 356 -6.76 22.46 11.28
CA CYS A 356 -7.26 21.80 10.08
C CYS A 356 -6.18 21.74 9.01
N VAL A 357 -5.96 20.57 8.41
CA VAL A 357 -5.06 20.36 7.27
C VAL A 357 -5.86 19.75 6.13
N TYR A 358 -5.55 20.17 4.91
CA TYR A 358 -6.17 19.64 3.70
C TYR A 358 -5.08 18.93 2.90
N LEU A 359 -5.33 17.67 2.54
CA LEU A 359 -4.43 16.89 1.70
C LEU A 359 -5.16 16.47 0.43
N ASP A 360 -4.49 16.71 -0.69
CA ASP A 360 -5.08 16.59 -2.02
C ASP A 360 -4.94 15.17 -2.62
N HIS A 361 -4.73 14.17 -1.77
CA HIS A 361 -4.43 12.80 -2.19
C HIS A 361 -5.49 11.82 -1.67
N PRO A 362 -6.11 11.01 -2.55
CA PRO A 362 -7.17 10.07 -2.17
C PRO A 362 -6.66 8.88 -1.34
N HIS A 363 -5.34 8.69 -1.26
CA HIS A 363 -4.67 7.62 -0.52
C HIS A 363 -3.49 8.18 0.26
N GLY A 364 -3.75 9.17 1.13
CA GLY A 364 -2.75 9.71 2.05
C GLY A 364 -2.26 8.60 2.96
N GLN A 365 -1.15 7.97 2.58
CA GLN A 365 -0.51 6.93 3.37
C GLN A 365 -0.33 7.49 4.77
N ILE A 366 -0.89 6.83 5.78
CA ILE A 366 -0.72 7.24 7.18
C ILE A 366 0.75 7.46 7.55
N SER A 367 1.70 6.86 6.81
CA SER A 367 3.15 7.13 6.89
C SER A 367 3.51 8.59 6.64
N GLU A 368 2.84 9.28 5.71
CA GLU A 368 3.00 10.72 5.47
C GLU A 368 2.45 11.53 6.65
N LEU A 369 1.30 11.12 7.20
CA LEU A 369 0.69 11.75 8.37
C LEU A 369 1.58 11.64 9.62
N MET A 370 2.15 10.45 9.84
CA MET A 370 3.10 10.17 10.92
C MET A 370 4.41 10.95 10.76
N GLY A 371 4.76 11.36 9.54
CA GLY A 371 5.93 12.18 9.23
C GLY A 371 5.70 13.69 9.33
N LEU A 372 4.45 14.14 9.54
CA LEU A 372 4.17 15.56 9.72
C LEU A 372 4.80 16.04 11.04
N PRO A 373 5.60 17.11 11.03
CA PRO A 373 6.19 17.62 12.25
C PRO A 373 5.09 18.02 13.22
N LEU A 374 5.09 17.36 14.38
CA LEU A 374 4.28 17.73 15.53
C LEU A 374 4.96 18.85 16.34
N GLU A 375 5.98 19.53 15.81
CA GLU A 375 6.82 20.46 16.59
C GLU A 375 6.73 21.94 16.19
N ASP A 376 5.81 22.31 15.29
CA ASP A 376 5.32 23.69 15.26
C ASP A 376 4.20 23.91 16.32
N LEU A 377 4.26 23.17 17.43
CA LEU A 377 3.30 23.15 18.55
C LEU A 377 3.70 24.13 19.67
N SER A 378 3.61 25.43 19.40
CA SER A 378 3.51 26.48 20.43
C SER A 378 2.64 27.63 19.97
#